data_AF-A0A218PVD1-F1
#
_entry.id   AF-A0A218PVD1-F1
#
_cell.length_a   1.000
_cell.length_b   1.000
_cell.length_c   1.000
_cell.angle_alpha   90.00
_cell.angle_beta   90.00
_cell.angle_gamma   90.00
#
_symmetry.space_group_name_H-M   'P 1'
#
loop_
_entity.id
_entity.type
_entity.pdbx_description
1 polymer ?
#
loop_
_entity_poly.entity_id
_entity_poly.type
_entity_poly.pdbx_seq_one_letter_code
_entity_poly.pdbx_strand_id
1 'polypeptide(L)'
;MVRTAVSQMLRAVAAGGFALTVGVMGVNVSSANAEPASLTGSWSGNGSISFSSGSKERARCRAHFAKTGASSYAMSATCATPSAKVDQSATLYRSGANSYTGSFFNQQYNTGGSIRITVSGRTQSVRLSGEAGSAIFKLRKL
;
A
#
# COMPACT_ATOMS: atom_id res chain seq x y z
N MET A 1 -12.48 0.11 -59.73
CA MET A 1 -11.32 0.20 -60.65
C MET A 1 -10.20 -0.63 -60.06
N VAL A 2 -9.97 -1.81 -60.64
CA VAL A 2 -8.90 -2.77 -60.32
C VAL A 2 -7.88 -2.69 -61.44
N ARG A 3 -6.61 -2.37 -61.12
CA ARG A 3 -5.44 -2.32 -62.01
C ARG A 3 -4.18 -2.27 -61.12
N THR A 4 -3.07 -3.02 -61.25
CA THR A 4 -2.63 -4.10 -62.14
C THR A 4 -1.30 -4.65 -61.56
N ALA A 5 -1.06 -5.95 -61.77
CA ALA A 5 0.22 -6.66 -61.95
C ALA A 5 1.34 -6.68 -60.88
N VAL A 6 1.44 -7.89 -60.33
CA VAL A 6 2.65 -8.71 -60.10
C VAL A 6 3.79 -8.46 -61.10
N SER A 7 5.02 -8.32 -60.58
CA SER A 7 6.25 -8.62 -61.32
C SER A 7 7.14 -9.51 -60.46
N GLN A 8 7.30 -10.76 -60.89
CA GLN A 8 8.27 -11.72 -60.37
C GLN A 8 9.68 -11.33 -60.83
N MET A 9 10.66 -11.41 -59.94
CA MET A 9 12.02 -11.82 -60.30
C MET A 9 12.54 -12.78 -59.23
N LEU A 10 12.59 -14.06 -59.58
CA LEU A 10 13.45 -15.04 -58.92
C LEU A 10 14.92 -14.67 -59.19
N ARG A 11 15.75 -14.65 -58.14
CA ARG A 11 17.17 -14.91 -58.28
C ARG A 11 17.58 -16.04 -57.34
N ALA A 12 18.30 -16.98 -57.92
CA ALA A 12 18.67 -18.27 -57.39
C ALA A 12 19.68 -18.20 -56.23
N VAL A 13 19.64 -19.27 -55.44
CA VAL A 13 20.49 -19.62 -54.30
C VAL A 13 21.96 -19.79 -54.74
N ALA A 14 22.90 -19.30 -53.92
CA ALA A 14 24.27 -19.81 -53.88
C ALA A 14 24.74 -19.87 -52.42
N ALA A 15 25.26 -21.03 -52.05
CA ALA A 15 25.66 -21.44 -50.72
C ALA A 15 26.97 -20.81 -50.23
N GLY A 16 27.12 -20.70 -48.91
CA GLY A 16 28.43 -20.64 -48.23
C GLY A 16 28.67 -19.36 -47.42
N GLY A 17 28.70 -19.50 -46.10
CA GLY A 17 29.24 -18.46 -45.20
C GLY A 17 28.63 -18.49 -43.80
N PHE A 18 29.35 -19.09 -42.85
CA PHE A 18 29.05 -19.03 -41.41
C PHE A 18 29.29 -17.58 -40.92
N ALA A 19 28.28 -16.90 -40.39
CA ALA A 19 28.45 -15.61 -39.70
C ALA A 19 27.41 -15.39 -38.60
N LEU A 20 27.92 -14.90 -37.47
CA LEU A 20 27.38 -14.80 -36.12
C LEU A 20 26.36 -13.66 -35.90
N THR A 21 25.46 -13.87 -34.91
CA THR A 21 24.84 -12.87 -34.01
C THR A 21 23.74 -11.96 -34.60
N VAL A 22 22.69 -11.47 -33.92
CA VAL A 22 22.32 -11.28 -32.51
C VAL A 22 20.80 -11.50 -32.39
N GLY A 23 20.34 -12.23 -31.37
CA GLY A 23 18.92 -12.32 -31.02
C GLY A 23 18.42 -11.01 -30.40
N VAL A 24 17.46 -10.34 -31.04
CA VAL A 24 16.74 -9.22 -30.43
C VAL A 24 15.59 -9.81 -29.61
N MET A 25 15.87 -10.13 -28.34
CA MET A 25 14.81 -10.40 -27.37
C MET A 25 14.07 -9.08 -27.10
N GLY A 26 12.79 -9.02 -27.47
CA GLY A 26 11.91 -7.90 -27.16
C GLY A 26 11.80 -7.72 -25.64
N VAL A 27 12.37 -6.63 -25.13
CA VAL A 27 12.19 -6.21 -23.75
C VAL A 27 10.75 -5.71 -23.58
N ASN A 28 9.90 -6.53 -22.96
CA ASN A 28 8.59 -6.09 -22.47
C ASN A 28 8.83 -5.18 -21.26
N VAL A 29 9.00 -3.88 -21.50
CA VAL A 29 9.03 -2.88 -20.43
C VAL A 29 7.61 -2.78 -19.87
N SER A 30 7.35 -3.55 -18.81
CA SER A 30 6.13 -3.40 -18.03
C SER A 30 6.22 -2.10 -17.25
N SER A 31 5.62 -1.03 -17.77
CA SER A 31 5.41 0.22 -17.04
C SER A 31 4.53 -0.09 -15.84
N ALA A 32 5.14 -0.34 -14.67
CA ALA A 32 4.42 -0.41 -13.41
C ALA A 32 3.86 0.99 -13.12
N ASN A 33 2.64 1.27 -13.57
CA ASN A 33 1.87 2.42 -13.14
C ASN A 33 1.76 2.31 -11.62
N ALA A 34 2.56 3.09 -10.90
CA ALA A 34 2.43 3.19 -9.47
C ALA A 34 1.09 3.86 -9.18
N GLU A 35 0.09 3.05 -8.82
CA GLU A 35 -1.17 3.54 -8.26
C GLU A 35 -0.83 4.60 -7.20
N PRO A 36 -1.40 5.82 -7.27
CA PRO A 36 -1.13 6.84 -6.27
C PRO A 36 -1.38 6.26 -4.87
N ALA A 37 -0.44 6.50 -3.95
CA ALA A 37 -0.42 5.89 -2.62
C ALA A 37 -1.79 5.99 -1.93
N SER A 38 -2.52 4.87 -1.92
CA SER A 38 -3.89 4.79 -1.45
C SER A 38 -3.96 4.11 -0.09
N LEU A 39 -4.61 4.78 0.87
CA LEU A 39 -4.83 4.25 2.23
C LEU A 39 -5.71 3.00 2.21
N THR A 40 -6.67 2.93 1.27
CA THR A 40 -7.64 1.84 1.16
C THR A 40 -6.98 0.47 1.04
N GLY A 41 -7.58 -0.52 1.70
CA GLY A 41 -7.14 -1.91 1.69
C GLY A 41 -6.65 -2.39 3.06
N SER A 42 -6.07 -3.59 3.06
CA SER A 42 -5.58 -4.25 4.27
C SER A 42 -4.09 -4.00 4.50
N TRP A 43 -3.74 -3.80 5.76
CA TRP A 43 -2.39 -3.50 6.21
C TRP A 43 -2.04 -4.34 7.42
N SER A 44 -0.77 -4.72 7.54
CA SER A 44 -0.28 -5.38 8.74
C SER A 44 1.14 -4.95 9.09
N GLY A 45 1.50 -5.04 10.35
CA GLY A 45 2.85 -4.73 10.79
C GLY A 45 2.96 -4.61 12.29
N ASN A 46 4.04 -3.98 12.71
CA ASN A 46 4.44 -3.92 14.11
C ASN A 46 4.67 -2.48 14.56
N GLY A 47 4.65 -2.30 15.87
CA GLY A 47 4.84 -1.01 16.50
C GLY A 47 5.12 -1.12 17.97
N SER A 48 4.97 0.01 18.64
CA SER A 48 5.05 0.10 20.09
C SER A 48 3.92 0.96 20.62
N ILE A 49 3.40 0.59 21.77
CA ILE A 49 2.44 1.36 22.56
C ILE A 49 3.17 1.80 23.83
N SER A 50 3.11 3.09 24.14
CA SER A 50 3.53 3.65 25.41
C SER A 50 2.27 4.03 26.18
N PHE A 51 1.99 3.31 27.27
CA PHE A 51 0.81 3.55 28.09
C PHE A 51 1.00 4.76 29.00
N SER A 52 -0.09 5.38 29.42
CA SER A 52 -0.07 6.50 30.38
C SER A 52 0.51 6.10 31.75
N SER A 53 0.45 4.82 32.11
CA SER A 53 1.10 4.26 33.31
C SER A 53 2.64 4.22 33.24
N GLY A 54 3.23 4.55 32.09
CA GLY A 54 4.67 4.53 31.85
C GLY A 54 5.21 3.21 31.28
N SER A 55 4.41 2.15 31.25
CA SER A 55 4.81 0.90 30.59
C SER A 55 4.85 1.04 29.08
N LYS A 56 5.71 0.25 28.42
CA LYS A 56 5.84 0.23 26.97
C LYS A 56 5.83 -1.19 26.47
N GLU A 57 5.00 -1.45 25.47
CA GLU A 57 4.85 -2.77 24.88
C GLU A 57 5.05 -2.75 23.38
N ARG A 58 5.51 -3.88 22.85
CA ARG A 58 5.50 -4.15 21.42
C ARG A 58 4.11 -4.60 21.01
N ALA A 59 3.68 -4.18 19.84
CA ALA A 59 2.35 -4.50 19.34
C ALA A 59 2.42 -4.95 17.89
N ARG A 60 1.58 -5.92 17.52
CA ARG A 60 1.32 -6.30 16.13
C ARG A 60 -0.09 -5.82 15.78
N CYS A 61 -0.27 -5.19 14.63
CA CYS A 61 -1.56 -4.71 14.18
C CYS A 61 -1.90 -5.22 12.79
N ARG A 62 -3.18 -5.50 12.58
CA ARG A 62 -3.82 -5.68 11.27
C ARG A 62 -4.94 -4.67 11.17
N ALA A 63 -4.96 -3.90 10.09
CA ALA A 63 -5.93 -2.83 9.88
C ALA A 63 -6.51 -2.93 8.48
N HIS A 64 -7.80 -2.66 8.34
CA HIS A 64 -8.48 -2.50 7.06
C HIS A 64 -9.02 -1.09 6.95
N PHE A 65 -8.80 -0.45 5.81
CA PHE A 65 -9.30 0.89 5.52
C PHE A 65 -10.24 0.84 4.32
N ALA A 66 -11.43 1.40 4.49
CA ALA A 66 -12.43 1.56 3.44
C ALA A 66 -12.67 3.05 3.18
N LYS A 67 -12.88 3.42 1.91
CA LYS A 67 -13.29 4.77 1.54
C LYS A 67 -14.79 4.92 1.84
N THR A 68 -15.18 6.00 2.51
CA THR A 68 -16.60 6.28 2.86
C THR A 68 -17.16 7.51 2.15
N GLY A 69 -16.30 8.27 1.46
CA GLY A 69 -16.65 9.48 0.73
C GLY A 69 -15.45 9.99 -0.07
N ALA A 70 -15.55 11.17 -0.68
CA ALA A 70 -14.48 11.68 -1.56
C ALA A 70 -13.10 11.72 -0.88
N SER A 71 -13.07 12.19 0.37
CA SER A 71 -11.87 12.36 1.21
C SER A 71 -11.97 11.68 2.58
N SER A 72 -13.04 10.93 2.86
CA SER A 72 -13.28 10.26 4.14
C SER A 72 -13.07 8.75 4.07
N TYR A 73 -12.63 8.18 5.18
CA TYR A 73 -12.26 6.78 5.31
C TYR A 73 -12.69 6.24 6.68
N ALA A 74 -13.09 4.96 6.71
CA ALA A 74 -13.29 4.19 7.92
C ALA A 74 -12.17 3.17 8.08
N MET A 75 -11.77 2.92 9.33
CA MET A 75 -10.78 1.92 9.71
C MET A 75 -11.39 0.95 10.71
N SER A 76 -11.09 -0.33 10.54
CA SER A 76 -11.20 -1.36 11.58
C SER A 76 -9.83 -2.01 11.77
N ALA A 77 -9.36 -2.11 13.01
CA ALA A 77 -8.06 -2.71 13.30
C ALA A 77 -8.08 -3.59 14.55
N THR A 78 -7.31 -4.67 14.49
CA THR A 78 -7.00 -5.53 15.61
C THR A 78 -5.51 -5.39 15.93
N CYS A 79 -5.19 -5.07 17.17
CA CYS A 79 -3.83 -4.94 17.66
C CYS A 79 -3.60 -5.84 18.88
N ALA A 80 -2.47 -6.54 18.92
CA ALA A 80 -2.12 -7.43 20.02
C ALA A 80 -0.73 -7.07 20.58
N THR A 81 -0.67 -6.90 21.90
CA THR A 81 0.55 -6.81 22.71
C THR A 81 0.78 -8.15 23.44
N PRO A 82 1.87 -8.31 24.22
CA PRO A 82 2.03 -9.48 25.09
C PRO A 82 0.95 -9.59 26.17
N SER A 83 0.39 -8.47 26.63
CA SER A 83 -0.55 -8.42 27.76
C SER A 83 -2.02 -8.34 27.34
N ALA A 84 -2.31 -7.84 26.13
CA ALA A 84 -3.67 -7.57 25.70
C ALA A 84 -3.86 -7.70 24.17
N LYS A 85 -5.11 -7.95 23.78
CA LYS A 85 -5.57 -7.83 22.39
C LYS A 85 -6.74 -6.88 22.35
N VAL A 86 -6.70 -5.94 21.40
CA VAL A 86 -7.68 -4.88 21.29
C VAL A 86 -8.19 -4.72 19.87
N ASP A 87 -9.48 -4.44 19.76
CA ASP A 87 -10.14 -4.06 18.52
C ASP A 87 -10.52 -2.58 18.58
N GLN A 88 -10.26 -1.86 17.50
CA GLN A 88 -10.40 -0.41 17.46
C GLN A 88 -10.86 0.05 16.07
N SER A 89 -11.70 1.07 16.07
CA SER A 89 -12.23 1.72 14.87
C SER A 89 -11.67 3.13 14.73
N ALA A 90 -11.59 3.66 13.52
CA ALA A 90 -11.27 5.07 13.31
C ALA A 90 -12.03 5.67 12.12
N THR A 91 -12.29 6.98 12.20
CA THR A 91 -12.69 7.79 11.05
C THR A 91 -11.52 8.68 10.67
N LEU A 92 -11.14 8.69 9.39
CA LEU A 92 -10.05 9.50 8.88
C LEU A 92 -10.49 10.35 7.70
N TYR A 93 -9.80 11.48 7.54
CA TYR A 93 -9.92 12.37 6.40
C TYR A 93 -8.54 12.58 5.77
N ARG A 94 -8.52 12.65 4.44
CA ARG A 94 -7.30 13.02 3.69
C ARG A 94 -6.95 14.47 4.00
N SER A 95 -5.75 14.70 4.52
CA SER A 95 -5.21 16.02 4.87
C SER A 95 -4.07 16.48 3.96
N GLY A 96 -3.58 15.60 3.09
CA GLY A 96 -2.56 15.93 2.08
C GLY A 96 -2.45 14.86 0.98
N ALA A 97 -1.41 14.95 0.15
CA ALA A 97 -1.19 14.05 -0.97
C ALA A 97 -1.05 12.56 -0.55
N ASN A 98 -0.50 12.30 0.63
CA ASN A 98 -0.32 10.97 1.20
C ASN A 98 -0.57 10.92 2.71
N SER A 99 -1.20 11.97 3.25
CA SER A 99 -1.40 12.16 4.69
C SER A 99 -2.88 12.14 5.04
N TYR A 100 -3.18 11.51 6.17
CA TYR A 100 -4.54 11.31 6.67
C TYR A 100 -4.57 11.56 8.17
N THR A 101 -5.64 12.17 8.65
CA THR A 101 -5.84 12.51 10.07
C THR A 101 -7.26 12.21 10.50
N GLY A 102 -7.45 11.88 11.76
CA GLY A 102 -8.79 11.63 12.28
C GLY A 102 -8.79 11.22 13.74
N SER A 103 -9.84 10.53 14.14
CA SER A 103 -10.01 10.01 15.49
C SER A 103 -10.22 8.50 15.48
N PHE A 104 -9.67 7.84 16.49
CA PHE A 104 -9.90 6.43 16.76
C PHE A 104 -10.67 6.27 18.08
N PHE A 105 -11.37 5.16 18.19
CA PHE A 105 -12.07 4.76 19.39
C PHE A 105 -11.89 3.26 19.62
N ASN A 106 -11.66 2.89 20.87
CA ASN A 106 -11.62 1.54 21.37
C ASN A 106 -12.81 1.36 22.31
N GLN A 107 -13.77 0.54 21.89
CA GLN A 107 -14.98 0.29 22.64
C GLN A 107 -14.74 -0.51 23.93
N GLN A 108 -13.78 -1.45 23.92
CA GLN A 108 -13.50 -2.33 25.06
C GLN A 108 -12.99 -1.56 26.28
N TYR A 109 -12.22 -0.49 26.05
CA TYR A 109 -11.65 0.34 27.11
C TYR A 109 -12.30 1.73 27.18
N ASN A 110 -13.38 1.96 26.43
CA ASN A 110 -14.07 3.25 26.32
C ASN A 110 -13.10 4.45 26.21
N THR A 111 -12.09 4.31 25.35
CA THR A 111 -11.03 5.32 25.20
C THR A 111 -10.79 5.61 23.73
N GLY A 112 -10.33 6.82 23.45
CA GLY A 112 -10.09 7.26 22.09
C GLY A 112 -8.99 8.29 22.02
N GLY A 113 -8.80 8.82 20.83
CA GLY A 113 -7.81 9.85 20.60
C GLY A 113 -7.67 10.19 19.12
N SER A 114 -6.57 10.84 18.81
CA SER A 114 -6.22 11.22 17.45
C SER A 114 -5.37 10.16 16.76
N ILE A 115 -5.56 10.02 15.45
CA ILE A 115 -4.76 9.18 14.57
C ILE A 115 -4.20 10.02 13.42
N ARG A 116 -2.94 9.81 13.08
CA ARG A 116 -2.29 10.39 11.89
C ARG A 116 -1.59 9.29 11.11
N ILE A 117 -1.74 9.31 9.79
CA ILE A 117 -1.16 8.33 8.89
C ILE A 117 -0.42 9.06 7.76
N THR A 118 0.77 8.57 7.44
CA THR A 118 1.49 8.94 6.22
C THR A 118 1.79 7.68 5.42
N VAL A 119 1.35 7.64 4.16
CA VAL A 119 1.55 6.51 3.25
C VAL A 119 2.74 6.79 2.33
N SER A 120 3.59 5.80 2.11
CA SER A 120 4.70 5.80 1.15
C SER A 120 4.74 4.46 0.42
N GLY A 121 4.23 4.44 -0.81
CA GLY A 121 4.05 3.22 -1.59
C GLY A 121 3.23 2.17 -0.83
N ARG A 122 3.84 0.99 -0.61
CA ARG A 122 3.22 -0.14 0.14
C ARG A 122 3.48 -0.10 1.64
N THR A 123 4.00 0.99 2.19
CA THR A 123 4.25 1.15 3.63
C THR A 123 3.52 2.37 4.16
N GLN A 124 3.09 2.33 5.42
CA GLN A 124 2.56 3.50 6.11
C GLN A 124 3.10 3.61 7.54
N SER A 125 3.28 4.84 7.99
CA SER A 125 3.51 5.17 9.39
C SER A 125 2.21 5.63 10.00
N VAL A 126 1.81 5.00 11.10
CA VAL A 126 0.61 5.35 11.87
C VAL A 126 1.06 5.85 13.24
N ARG A 127 0.52 6.97 13.68
CA ARG A 127 0.70 7.53 15.02
C ARG A 127 -0.65 7.71 15.68
N LEU A 128 -0.77 7.22 16.91
CA LEU A 128 -1.95 7.38 17.74
C LEU A 128 -1.58 8.15 19.01
N SER A 129 -2.48 8.99 19.49
CA SER A 129 -2.33 9.71 20.75
C SER A 129 -3.70 9.87 21.39
N GLY A 130 -3.87 9.35 22.59
CA GLY A 130 -5.11 9.37 23.35
C GLY A 130 -4.85 9.28 24.85
N GLU A 131 -5.92 9.18 25.63
CA GLU A 131 -5.86 9.15 27.10
C GLU A 131 -5.10 7.93 27.64
N ALA A 132 -5.31 6.76 27.02
CA ALA A 132 -4.61 5.52 27.40
C ALA A 132 -3.10 5.53 27.06
N GLY A 133 -2.63 6.52 26.29
CA GLY A 133 -1.24 6.66 25.90
C GLY A 133 -1.03 6.98 24.42
N SER A 134 0.14 6.63 23.90
CA SER A 134 0.54 6.88 22.51
C SER A 134 1.04 5.61 21.84
N ALA A 135 0.93 5.56 20.52
CA ALA A 135 1.45 4.43 19.77
C ALA A 135 2.02 4.84 18.41
N ILE A 136 3.02 4.09 17.95
CA ILE A 136 3.63 4.27 16.64
C ILE A 136 3.72 2.90 15.97
N PHE A 137 3.16 2.80 14.76
CA PHE A 137 3.21 1.59 13.94
C PHE A 137 3.85 1.87 12.58
N LYS A 138 4.52 0.85 12.05
CA LYS A 138 4.88 0.75 10.64
C LYS A 138 4.13 -0.44 10.06
N LEU A 139 3.21 -0.16 9.15
CA LEU A 139 2.37 -1.17 8.51
C LEU A 139 2.74 -1.29 7.03
N ARG A 140 2.63 -2.49 6.48
CA ARG A 140 2.79 -2.80 5.07
C ARG A 140 1.46 -3.26 4.48
N LYS A 141 1.20 -2.89 3.24
CA LYS A 141 0.00 -3.27 2.49
C LYS A 141 0.08 -4.76 2.17
N LEU A 142 -0.98 -5.51 2.54
CA LEU A 142 -1.11 -6.94 2.23
C LEU A 142 -1.24 -7.15 0.72
#